data_AF-A0A7S1S656-F1
#
_entry.id   AF-A0A7S1S656-F1
#
_cell.length_a   1.000
_cell.length_b   1.000
_cell.length_c   1.000
_cell.angle_alpha   90.00
_cell.angle_beta   90.00
_cell.angle_gamma   90.00
#
_symmetry.space_group_name_H-M   'P 1'
#
loop_
_entity.id
_entity.type
_entity.pdbx_description
1 polymer ?
#
loop_
_entity_poly.entity_id
_entity_poly.type
_entity_poly.pdbx_seq_one_letter_code
_entity_poly.pdbx_strand_id
1 'polypeptide(L)'
;MEEDLIFLHELVQRHAPVYDIPAVTGRRLAKIYSICTDPETVYIKIDDDIVYIADAAIPAMVRERRRGRCGIVSANVVNHAILSAVHQDVGALRNFFPPDDAEGAGAGAGQGWVRADDQLPLGAVTKHAQSDCVWRLWQCAAWMHESLLSRLADGTECAYDFGWHDFHAHGHGAYRGERFVPLAYTRWSINMIALRTEDLKEASLAELAEDDESELAVMVHHRTGKRACAVGQALVAHLSYARQEDGLLEHTNVLERYDQLSLALEGKDVDGAPP
;
A
#
# COMPACT_ATOMS: atom_id res chain seq x y z
N MET A 1 -19.17 -8.32 2.38
CA MET A 1 -19.65 -8.16 0.98
C MET A 1 -21.00 -7.45 0.88
N GLU A 2 -22.08 -7.92 1.52
CA GLU A 2 -23.38 -7.22 1.41
C GLU A 2 -23.35 -5.82 2.04
N GLU A 3 -22.78 -5.71 3.25
CA GLU A 3 -22.58 -4.43 3.94
C GLU A 3 -21.70 -3.47 3.13
N ASP A 4 -20.60 -3.96 2.53
CA ASP A 4 -19.72 -3.15 1.68
C ASP A 4 -20.44 -2.58 0.45
N LEU A 5 -21.32 -3.40 -0.16
CA LEU A 5 -22.12 -2.94 -1.29
C LEU A 5 -23.14 -1.89 -0.85
N ILE A 6 -23.79 -2.06 0.31
CA ILE A 6 -24.70 -1.04 0.86
C ILE A 6 -23.93 0.27 1.08
N PHE A 7 -22.79 0.21 1.74
CA PHE A 7 -21.93 1.37 1.97
C PHE A 7 -21.52 2.06 0.66
N LEU A 8 -21.11 1.30 -0.35
CA LEU A 8 -20.76 1.85 -1.68
C LEU A 8 -21.94 2.61 -2.30
N HIS A 9 -23.16 2.06 -2.26
CA HIS A 9 -24.33 2.75 -2.81
C HIS A 9 -24.66 4.02 -2.02
N GLU A 10 -24.57 4.01 -0.70
CA GLU A 10 -24.76 5.19 0.14
C GLU A 10 -23.71 6.27 -0.14
N LEU A 11 -22.45 5.88 -0.32
CA LEU A 11 -21.35 6.78 -0.65
C LEU A 11 -21.59 7.47 -2.00
N VAL A 12 -21.98 6.71 -3.02
CA VAL A 12 -22.31 7.26 -4.35
C VAL A 12 -23.49 8.22 -4.27
N GLN A 13 -24.54 7.87 -3.53
CA GLN A 13 -25.70 8.76 -3.33
C GLN A 13 -25.32 10.06 -2.61
N ARG A 14 -24.48 9.99 -1.59
CA ARG A 14 -24.04 11.14 -0.79
C ARG A 14 -23.17 12.12 -1.60
N HIS A 15 -22.37 11.61 -2.53
CA HIS A 15 -21.40 12.40 -3.28
C HIS A 15 -21.79 12.60 -4.76
N ALA A 16 -23.03 12.29 -5.15
CA ALA A 16 -23.50 12.52 -6.50
C ALA A 16 -23.47 14.02 -6.88
N PRO A 17 -23.07 14.38 -8.12
CA PRO A 17 -22.71 13.49 -9.24
C PRO A 17 -21.20 13.20 -9.33
N VAL A 18 -20.41 13.53 -8.30
CA VAL A 18 -18.95 13.40 -8.33
C VAL A 18 -18.52 11.94 -8.31
N TYR A 19 -19.23 11.11 -7.55
CA TYR A 19 -19.03 9.65 -7.51
C TYR A 19 -20.10 8.95 -8.33
N ASP A 20 -19.70 7.91 -9.07
CA ASP A 20 -20.59 7.11 -9.91
C ASP A 20 -20.08 5.66 -9.96
N ILE A 21 -20.99 4.71 -10.25
CA ILE A 21 -20.67 3.30 -10.50
C ILE A 21 -20.78 3.06 -12.00
N PRO A 22 -19.69 3.19 -12.77
CA PRO A 22 -19.75 3.05 -14.22
C PRO A 22 -20.04 1.60 -14.62
N ALA A 23 -20.69 1.46 -15.78
CA ALA A 23 -20.82 0.15 -16.41
C ALA A 23 -19.44 -0.39 -16.82
N VAL A 24 -19.04 -1.51 -16.22
CA VAL A 24 -17.80 -2.23 -16.54
C VAL A 24 -18.07 -3.42 -17.45
N THR A 25 -17.14 -3.71 -18.37
CA THR A 25 -17.22 -4.86 -19.28
C THR A 25 -15.94 -5.67 -19.25
N GLY A 26 -16.03 -6.99 -19.46
CA GLY A 26 -14.87 -7.87 -19.44
C GLY A 26 -15.01 -9.00 -18.42
N ARG A 27 -13.89 -9.66 -18.09
CA ARG A 27 -13.85 -10.80 -17.17
C ARG A 27 -13.04 -10.46 -15.93
N ARG A 28 -13.51 -10.90 -14.76
CA ARG A 28 -12.77 -10.83 -13.49
C ARG A 28 -12.18 -9.44 -13.25
N LEU A 29 -10.88 -9.32 -12.98
CA LEU A 29 -10.20 -8.06 -12.67
C LEU A 29 -10.10 -7.16 -13.90
N ALA A 30 -9.94 -7.72 -15.12
CA ALA A 30 -9.86 -6.93 -16.36
C ALA A 30 -11.04 -5.97 -16.57
N LYS A 31 -12.21 -6.26 -15.97
CA LYS A 31 -13.40 -5.40 -16.12
C LYS A 31 -13.18 -3.99 -15.55
N ILE A 32 -12.40 -3.85 -14.48
CA ILE A 32 -12.19 -2.54 -13.83
C ILE A 32 -11.39 -1.59 -14.73
N TYR A 33 -10.59 -2.13 -15.65
CA TYR A 33 -9.80 -1.35 -16.59
C TYR A 33 -10.59 -0.94 -17.84
N SER A 34 -11.79 -1.50 -18.08
CA SER A 34 -12.61 -1.20 -19.27
C SER A 34 -13.10 0.26 -19.34
N ILE A 35 -13.14 0.95 -18.20
CA ILE A 35 -13.51 2.37 -18.12
C ILE A 35 -12.35 3.31 -18.44
N CYS A 36 -11.12 2.79 -18.52
CA CYS A 36 -9.91 3.57 -18.74
C CYS A 36 -9.74 3.95 -20.23
N THR A 37 -10.67 4.74 -20.77
CA THR A 37 -10.80 4.98 -22.22
C THR A 37 -10.27 6.34 -22.69
N ASP A 38 -10.16 7.32 -21.80
CA ASP A 38 -9.70 8.67 -22.13
C ASP A 38 -8.16 8.77 -22.02
N PRO A 39 -7.43 8.97 -23.14
CA PRO A 39 -5.97 9.03 -23.13
C PRO A 39 -5.39 10.21 -22.32
N GLU A 40 -6.16 11.28 -22.08
CA GLU A 40 -5.70 12.44 -21.32
C GLU A 40 -5.93 12.30 -19.81
N THR A 41 -6.73 11.31 -19.40
CA THR A 41 -7.04 11.04 -18.00
C THR A 41 -5.96 10.16 -17.35
N VAL A 42 -5.56 10.56 -16.14
CA VAL A 42 -4.78 9.69 -15.24
C VAL A 42 -5.77 8.95 -14.36
N TYR A 43 -5.75 7.63 -14.44
CA TYR A 43 -6.56 6.73 -13.62
C TYR A 43 -5.76 6.29 -12.42
N ILE A 44 -6.41 6.20 -11.26
CA ILE A 44 -5.83 5.67 -10.03
C ILE A 44 -6.60 4.40 -9.67
N LYS A 45 -5.89 3.28 -9.60
CA LYS A 45 -6.38 2.04 -8.98
C LYS A 45 -6.06 2.11 -7.50
N ILE A 46 -7.00 1.71 -6.67
CA ILE A 46 -6.90 1.61 -5.21
C ILE A 46 -7.44 0.23 -4.83
N ASP A 47 -6.69 -0.55 -4.06
CA ASP A 47 -7.17 -1.80 -3.46
C ASP A 47 -8.22 -1.52 -2.38
N ASP A 48 -9.04 -2.52 -2.09
CA ASP A 48 -10.16 -2.46 -1.15
C ASP A 48 -9.73 -2.44 0.33
N ASP A 49 -8.45 -2.69 0.61
CA ASP A 49 -7.84 -2.73 1.93
C ASP A 49 -6.83 -1.60 2.18
N ILE A 50 -6.93 -0.49 1.42
CA ILE A 50 -6.25 0.76 1.74
C ILE A 50 -6.97 1.48 2.89
N VAL A 51 -6.27 1.66 4.01
CA VAL A 51 -6.84 2.20 5.26
C VAL A 51 -6.39 3.63 5.59
N TYR A 52 -5.44 4.17 4.83
CA TYR A 52 -4.97 5.55 4.98
C TYR A 52 -4.43 6.10 3.66
N ILE A 53 -4.78 7.33 3.33
CA ILE A 53 -4.24 8.08 2.19
C ILE A 53 -3.91 9.50 2.66
N ALA A 54 -2.64 9.90 2.57
CA ALA A 54 -2.25 11.27 2.91
C ALA A 54 -2.77 12.25 1.84
N ASP A 55 -3.12 13.48 2.25
CA ASP A 55 -3.66 14.55 1.37
C ASP A 55 -2.82 14.79 0.12
N ALA A 56 -1.48 14.71 0.26
CA ALA A 56 -0.55 14.95 -0.83
C ALA A 56 -0.46 13.79 -1.84
N ALA A 57 -1.03 12.62 -1.53
CA ALA A 57 -0.71 11.39 -2.25
C ALA A 57 -1.25 11.33 -3.67
N ILE A 58 -2.56 11.51 -3.84
CA ILE A 58 -3.19 11.54 -5.16
C ILE A 58 -2.55 12.65 -6.04
N PRO A 59 -2.41 13.91 -5.58
CA PRO A 59 -1.73 14.94 -6.37
C PRO A 59 -0.28 14.58 -6.75
N ALA A 60 0.49 13.95 -5.85
CA ALA A 60 1.86 13.55 -6.11
C ALA A 60 1.94 12.46 -7.20
N MET A 61 1.08 11.45 -7.12
CA MET A 61 0.98 10.38 -8.12
C MET A 61 0.58 10.93 -9.49
N VAL A 62 -0.44 11.78 -9.55
CA VAL A 62 -0.89 12.40 -10.82
C VAL A 62 0.23 13.25 -11.42
N ARG A 63 0.91 14.07 -10.61
CA ARG A 63 2.06 14.87 -11.09
C ARG A 63 3.15 14.00 -11.69
N GLU A 64 3.56 12.93 -11.02
CA GLU A 64 4.60 12.04 -11.54
C GLU A 64 4.14 11.29 -12.79
N ARG A 65 2.90 10.76 -12.82
CA ARG A 65 2.39 10.07 -14.01
C ARG A 65 2.36 11.01 -15.22
N ARG A 66 2.02 12.29 -15.03
CA ARG A 66 2.06 13.31 -16.11
C ARG A 66 3.47 13.65 -16.60
N ARG A 67 4.54 13.38 -15.84
CA ARG A 67 5.93 13.56 -16.31
C ARG A 67 6.33 12.54 -17.37
N GLY A 68 5.62 11.41 -17.47
CA GLY A 68 5.84 10.39 -18.51
C GLY A 68 7.17 9.62 -18.40
N ARG A 69 7.84 9.67 -17.24
CA ARG A 69 9.11 8.95 -17.01
C ARG A 69 8.92 7.47 -16.66
N CYS A 70 7.74 7.11 -16.16
CA CYS A 70 7.35 5.75 -15.79
C CYS A 70 6.07 5.37 -16.56
N GLY A 71 5.93 4.09 -16.89
CA GLY A 71 4.67 3.55 -17.40
C GLY A 71 3.60 3.54 -16.32
N ILE A 72 3.95 3.01 -15.15
CA ILE A 72 3.06 2.96 -13.98
C ILE A 72 3.74 3.66 -12.81
N VAL A 73 2.96 4.39 -12.02
CA VAL A 73 3.42 5.08 -10.81
C VAL A 73 2.71 4.52 -9.59
N SER A 74 3.44 3.84 -8.71
CA SER A 74 2.95 3.40 -7.41
C SER A 74 2.94 4.54 -6.39
N ALA A 75 2.02 4.46 -5.44
CA ALA A 75 2.07 5.23 -4.22
C ALA A 75 3.28 4.81 -3.34
N ASN A 76 3.57 5.59 -2.31
CA ASN A 76 4.41 5.19 -1.19
C ASN A 76 3.57 4.38 -0.20
N VAL A 77 3.45 3.07 -0.44
CA VAL A 77 2.56 2.17 0.30
C VAL A 77 3.27 1.58 1.52
N VAL A 78 2.76 1.85 2.72
CA VAL A 78 3.12 1.18 3.98
C VAL A 78 2.54 -0.24 3.99
N ASN A 79 3.30 -1.20 4.51
CA ASN A 79 3.04 -2.64 4.41
C ASN A 79 3.00 -3.17 2.97
N HIS A 80 4.01 -2.81 2.17
CA HIS A 80 4.12 -3.16 0.76
C HIS A 80 5.31 -4.07 0.46
N ALA A 81 5.09 -5.05 -0.43
CA ALA A 81 6.02 -6.08 -0.89
C ALA A 81 7.49 -5.61 -1.00
N ILE A 82 7.70 -4.47 -1.64
CA ILE A 82 9.03 -3.91 -1.90
C ILE A 82 9.35 -2.71 -1.00
N LEU A 83 8.35 -1.88 -0.70
CA LEU A 83 8.60 -0.54 -0.15
C LEU A 83 8.84 -0.60 1.35
N SER A 84 8.37 -1.64 2.05
CA SER A 84 8.71 -1.86 3.47
C SER A 84 10.23 -1.92 3.70
N ALA A 85 11.00 -2.49 2.77
CA ALA A 85 12.46 -2.48 2.87
C ALA A 85 13.06 -1.10 2.56
N VAL A 86 12.44 -0.33 1.66
CA VAL A 86 12.83 1.07 1.39
C VAL A 86 12.56 1.94 2.62
N HIS A 87 11.42 1.74 3.31
CA HIS A 87 11.09 2.42 4.55
C HIS A 87 12.10 2.15 5.66
N GLN A 88 12.59 0.91 5.76
CA GLN A 88 13.69 0.58 6.66
C GLN A 88 14.97 1.32 6.26
N ASP A 89 15.33 1.33 4.97
CA ASP A 89 16.55 1.97 4.47
C ASP A 89 16.59 3.49 4.74
N VAL A 90 15.44 4.16 4.68
CA VAL A 90 15.33 5.60 4.95
C VAL A 90 15.06 5.92 6.43
N GLY A 91 14.97 4.91 7.30
CA GLY A 91 14.77 5.07 8.73
C GLY A 91 13.35 5.46 9.14
N ALA A 92 12.35 5.18 8.31
CA ALA A 92 10.95 5.47 8.60
C ALA A 92 10.38 4.53 9.68
N LEU A 93 10.78 3.25 9.63
CA LEU A 93 10.26 2.21 10.52
C LEU A 93 10.86 2.31 11.93
N ARG A 94 9.99 2.24 12.94
CA ARG A 94 10.31 2.22 14.36
C ARG A 94 10.20 0.80 14.90
N ASN A 95 10.86 0.53 16.01
CA ASN A 95 10.82 -0.77 16.65
C ASN A 95 9.71 -0.81 17.71
N PHE A 96 8.89 -1.86 17.69
CA PHE A 96 7.82 -2.07 18.67
C PHE A 96 7.85 -3.51 19.18
N PHE A 97 7.38 -3.70 20.42
CA PHE A 97 7.05 -5.03 20.94
C PHE A 97 5.55 -5.13 21.18
N PRO A 98 4.97 -6.34 21.04
CA PRO A 98 3.64 -6.56 21.58
C PRO A 98 3.66 -6.20 23.08
N PRO A 99 2.53 -5.75 23.65
CA PRO A 99 2.43 -5.59 25.09
C PRO A 99 2.91 -6.88 25.76
N ASP A 100 3.72 -6.80 26.81
CA ASP A 100 4.16 -8.00 27.54
C ASP A 100 2.92 -8.84 27.89
N ASP A 101 2.96 -10.12 27.53
CA ASP A 101 1.98 -11.10 27.99
C ASP A 101 2.04 -11.10 29.52
N ALA A 102 1.15 -10.36 30.18
CA ALA A 102 0.80 -10.66 31.56
C ALA A 102 0.22 -12.08 31.52
N GLU A 103 1.06 -13.05 31.88
CA GLU A 103 0.77 -14.48 31.97
C GLU A 103 -0.73 -14.77 32.15
N GLY A 104 -1.40 -15.17 31.05
CA GLY A 104 -2.72 -15.80 31.12
C GLY A 104 -3.96 -14.89 31.16
N ALA A 105 -3.87 -13.59 30.87
CA ALA A 105 -5.04 -12.77 30.57
C ALA A 105 -5.01 -12.36 29.09
N GLY A 106 -6.07 -12.68 28.35
CA GLY A 106 -6.19 -12.37 26.93
C GLY A 106 -5.76 -10.93 26.64
N ALA A 107 -4.97 -10.75 25.59
CA ALA A 107 -4.48 -9.47 25.09
C ALA A 107 -5.55 -8.40 25.34
N GLY A 108 -5.25 -7.46 26.23
CA GLY A 108 -6.19 -6.43 26.60
C GLY A 108 -6.58 -5.66 25.36
N ALA A 109 -7.81 -5.87 24.89
CA ALA A 109 -8.43 -5.09 23.84
C ALA A 109 -8.25 -3.60 24.19
N GLY A 110 -7.32 -2.92 23.51
CA GLY A 110 -7.10 -1.49 23.63
C GLY A 110 -5.68 -0.99 23.92
N GLN A 111 -4.70 -1.82 24.33
CA GLN A 111 -3.31 -1.34 24.46
C GLN A 111 -2.51 -1.62 23.19
N GLY A 112 -2.15 -0.55 22.47
CA GLY A 112 -1.29 -0.60 21.29
C GLY A 112 0.11 -1.12 21.61
N TRP A 113 0.84 -1.58 20.58
CA TRP A 113 2.21 -2.07 20.75
C TRP A 113 3.13 -0.98 21.33
N VAL A 114 4.09 -1.38 22.15
CA VAL A 114 4.96 -0.44 22.88
C VAL A 114 6.18 -0.11 22.03
N ARG A 115 6.40 1.19 21.75
CA ARG A 115 7.58 1.69 21.02
C ARG A 115 8.83 1.43 21.87
N ALA A 116 9.77 0.69 21.30
CA ALA A 116 11.04 0.33 21.92
C ALA A 116 12.20 1.18 21.43
N ASP A 117 12.21 1.52 20.14
CA ASP A 117 13.26 2.31 19.50
C ASP A 117 12.70 3.10 18.31
N ASP A 118 13.40 4.15 17.92
CA ASP A 118 13.07 5.04 16.81
C ASP A 118 13.48 4.45 15.45
N GLN A 119 14.25 3.35 15.48
CA GLN A 119 14.70 2.64 14.30
C GLN A 119 14.51 1.13 14.47
N LEU A 120 13.93 0.52 13.45
CA LEU A 120 13.93 -0.93 13.32
C LEU A 120 15.37 -1.42 13.01
N PRO A 121 15.86 -2.51 13.62
CA PRO A 121 17.18 -3.04 13.32
C PRO A 121 17.38 -3.30 11.83
N LEU A 122 18.54 -2.89 11.29
CA LEU A 122 18.86 -3.10 9.88
C LEU A 122 18.77 -4.58 9.52
N GLY A 123 18.06 -4.87 8.43
CA GLY A 123 17.85 -6.23 7.94
C GLY A 123 16.65 -6.96 8.54
N ALA A 124 15.87 -6.33 9.42
CA ALA A 124 14.61 -6.90 9.92
C ALA A 124 13.61 -7.14 8.78
N VAL A 125 13.55 -6.22 7.81
CA VAL A 125 12.83 -6.37 6.54
C VAL A 125 13.82 -6.69 5.43
N THR A 126 13.62 -7.83 4.79
CA THR A 126 14.48 -8.26 3.67
C THR A 126 14.04 -7.63 2.35
N LYS A 127 15.01 -7.33 1.48
CA LYS A 127 14.79 -6.71 0.15
C LYS A 127 14.32 -7.74 -0.88
N HIS A 128 13.19 -8.39 -0.59
CA HIS A 128 12.57 -9.41 -1.41
C HIS A 128 11.05 -9.22 -1.40
N ALA A 129 10.44 -9.07 -2.58
CA ALA A 129 9.01 -8.78 -2.73
C ALA A 129 8.09 -9.83 -2.09
N GLN A 130 8.57 -11.07 -1.99
CA GLN A 130 7.86 -12.18 -1.35
C GLN A 130 8.57 -12.61 -0.07
N SER A 131 9.16 -11.68 0.67
CA SER A 131 9.76 -12.00 1.96
C SER A 131 8.70 -12.48 2.95
N ASP A 132 9.09 -13.34 3.89
CA ASP A 132 8.18 -13.83 4.92
C ASP A 132 7.58 -12.69 5.76
N CYS A 133 8.40 -11.69 6.07
CA CYS A 133 7.97 -10.52 6.82
C CYS A 133 6.82 -9.80 6.11
N VAL A 134 6.96 -9.54 4.81
CA VAL A 134 5.94 -8.76 4.10
C VAL A 134 4.76 -9.61 3.64
N TRP A 135 4.93 -10.89 3.30
CA TRP A 135 3.84 -11.69 2.73
C TRP A 135 3.11 -12.59 3.74
N ARG A 136 3.73 -12.95 4.87
CA ARG A 136 3.24 -14.03 5.75
C ARG A 136 3.10 -13.64 7.21
N LEU A 137 4.03 -12.87 7.77
CA LEU A 137 4.04 -12.59 9.20
C LEU A 137 3.19 -11.36 9.51
N TRP A 138 2.12 -11.55 10.27
CA TRP A 138 1.24 -10.45 10.69
C TRP A 138 1.95 -9.48 11.64
N GLN A 139 2.94 -9.94 12.42
CA GLN A 139 3.75 -9.10 13.31
C GLN A 139 4.53 -8.04 12.51
N CYS A 140 4.96 -8.39 11.30
CA CYS A 140 5.60 -7.44 10.41
C CYS A 140 4.62 -6.40 9.89
N ALA A 141 3.39 -6.78 9.51
CA ALA A 141 2.35 -5.81 9.19
C ALA A 141 2.09 -4.87 10.37
N ALA A 142 1.97 -5.42 11.59
CA ALA A 142 1.83 -4.64 12.81
C ALA A 142 2.98 -3.62 12.95
N TRP A 143 4.24 -4.02 12.79
CA TRP A 143 5.37 -3.06 12.79
C TRP A 143 5.23 -1.92 11.78
N MET A 144 4.76 -2.22 10.56
CA MET A 144 4.59 -1.20 9.52
C MET A 144 3.52 -0.18 9.93
N HIS A 145 2.38 -0.66 10.41
CA HIS A 145 1.28 0.20 10.83
C HIS A 145 1.58 0.98 12.09
N GLU A 146 2.16 0.33 13.10
CA GLU A 146 2.56 0.98 14.35
C GLU A 146 3.59 2.08 14.11
N SER A 147 4.55 1.84 13.20
CA SER A 147 5.51 2.85 12.76
C SER A 147 4.80 4.05 12.14
N LEU A 148 3.85 3.83 11.22
CA LEU A 148 3.15 4.92 10.57
C LEU A 148 2.29 5.71 11.56
N LEU A 149 1.46 5.04 12.36
CA LEU A 149 0.58 5.68 13.33
C LEU A 149 1.38 6.49 14.35
N SER A 150 2.50 5.95 14.84
CA SER A 150 3.39 6.66 15.76
C SER A 150 4.07 7.86 15.10
N ARG A 151 4.47 7.76 13.83
CA ARG A 151 5.08 8.88 13.09
C ARG A 151 4.08 9.99 12.82
N LEU A 152 2.83 9.65 12.51
CA LEU A 152 1.73 10.60 12.33
C LEU A 152 1.42 11.35 13.64
N ALA A 153 1.33 10.64 14.76
CA ALA A 153 1.13 11.26 16.08
C ALA A 153 2.26 12.26 16.42
N ASP A 154 3.51 11.88 16.13
CA ASP A 154 4.67 12.75 16.38
C ASP A 154 4.84 13.89 15.34
N GLY A 155 4.06 13.92 14.24
CA GLY A 155 4.29 14.83 13.12
C GLY A 155 5.65 14.63 12.41
N THR A 156 6.11 13.39 12.34
CA THR A 156 7.40 12.98 11.75
C THR A 156 7.26 12.01 10.58
N GLU A 157 6.07 11.96 9.96
CA GLU A 157 5.75 11.15 8.78
C GLU A 157 6.59 11.50 7.55
N CYS A 158 7.24 12.67 7.52
CA CYS A 158 8.23 13.03 6.51
C CYS A 158 9.39 12.03 6.39
N ALA A 159 9.64 11.22 7.43
CA ALA A 159 10.61 10.12 7.38
C ALA A 159 10.30 9.08 6.30
N TYR A 160 9.04 8.96 5.85
CA TYR A 160 8.65 8.05 4.77
C TYR A 160 8.98 8.59 3.36
N ASP A 161 9.30 9.88 3.20
CA ASP A 161 9.54 10.47 1.88
C ASP A 161 10.93 10.11 1.34
N PHE A 162 11.00 9.03 0.56
CA PHE A 162 12.20 8.62 -0.18
C PHE A 162 12.40 9.38 -1.52
N GLY A 163 11.57 10.39 -1.81
CA GLY A 163 11.62 11.16 -3.05
C GLY A 163 11.06 10.38 -4.25
N TRP A 164 11.91 9.62 -4.94
CA TRP A 164 11.53 8.85 -6.13
C TRP A 164 12.27 7.51 -6.15
N HIS A 165 11.53 6.42 -6.33
CA HIS A 165 12.07 5.07 -6.33
C HIS A 165 11.79 4.38 -7.66
N ASP A 166 12.83 3.87 -8.32
CA ASP A 166 12.69 3.06 -9.53
C ASP A 166 12.62 1.58 -9.14
N PHE A 167 11.51 0.91 -9.43
CA PHE A 167 11.39 -0.52 -9.15
C PHE A 167 12.39 -1.38 -9.95
N HIS A 168 13.00 -0.83 -11.00
CA HIS A 168 13.98 -1.51 -11.86
C HIS A 168 15.44 -1.06 -11.63
N ALA A 169 15.72 0.04 -10.90
CA ALA A 169 17.08 0.57 -10.77
C ALA A 169 17.89 -0.01 -9.60
N HIS A 170 17.88 -1.33 -9.42
CA HIS A 170 18.72 -2.13 -8.51
C HIS A 170 18.19 -2.32 -7.08
N GLY A 171 18.51 -3.48 -6.50
CA GLY A 171 18.32 -3.79 -5.07
C GLY A 171 17.23 -4.83 -4.75
N HIS A 172 16.28 -5.05 -5.66
CA HIS A 172 15.22 -6.05 -5.51
C HIS A 172 15.55 -7.27 -6.37
N GLY A 173 15.67 -8.42 -5.73
CA GLY A 173 16.16 -9.65 -6.33
C GLY A 173 16.04 -10.79 -5.35
N ALA A 174 16.22 -12.01 -5.83
CA ALA A 174 16.29 -13.18 -4.97
C ALA A 174 17.73 -13.66 -4.89
N TYR A 175 18.19 -14.03 -3.70
CA TYR A 175 19.40 -14.82 -3.57
C TYR A 175 19.10 -16.25 -4.02
N ARG A 176 19.90 -16.78 -4.95
CA ARG A 176 19.94 -18.21 -5.30
C ARG A 176 21.27 -18.77 -4.82
N GLY A 177 21.26 -19.38 -3.64
CA GLY A 177 22.50 -19.69 -2.90
C GLY A 177 23.18 -18.38 -2.47
N GLU A 178 24.47 -18.23 -2.77
CA GLU A 178 25.26 -17.04 -2.42
C GLU A 178 25.16 -15.90 -3.45
N ARG A 179 24.46 -16.13 -4.57
CA ARG A 179 24.38 -15.16 -5.69
C ARG A 179 23.08 -14.35 -5.62
N PHE A 180 23.21 -13.03 -5.55
CA PHE A 180 22.08 -12.12 -5.77
C PHE A 180 21.70 -12.13 -7.26
N VAL A 181 20.45 -12.47 -7.56
CA VAL A 181 19.89 -12.40 -8.92
C VAL A 181 18.98 -11.18 -8.99
N PRO A 182 19.41 -10.10 -9.65
CA PRO A 182 18.56 -8.92 -9.84
C PRO A 182 17.30 -9.32 -10.60
N LEU A 183 16.14 -9.06 -10.00
CA LEU A 183 14.88 -9.26 -10.68
C LEU A 183 14.58 -7.96 -11.44
N ALA A 184 15.03 -7.91 -12.70
CA ALA A 184 14.69 -6.80 -13.60
C ALA A 184 13.16 -6.66 -13.82
N TYR A 185 12.38 -7.66 -13.39
CA TYR A 185 10.92 -7.77 -13.51
C TYR A 185 10.34 -8.46 -12.26
N THR A 186 10.52 -7.87 -11.08
CA THR A 186 9.94 -8.38 -9.84
C THR A 186 8.43 -8.15 -9.85
N ARG A 187 7.60 -9.18 -9.60
CA ARG A 187 6.18 -8.97 -9.28
C ARG A 187 6.08 -8.24 -7.95
N TRP A 188 5.41 -7.09 -7.93
CA TRP A 188 5.15 -6.30 -6.74
C TRP A 188 3.68 -5.95 -6.66
N SER A 189 3.21 -5.63 -5.46
CA SER A 189 1.79 -5.43 -5.19
C SER A 189 1.32 -4.07 -5.68
N ILE A 190 0.31 -4.03 -6.53
CA ILE A 190 -0.13 -2.79 -7.18
C ILE A 190 -1.13 -1.99 -6.33
N ASN A 191 -0.98 -2.07 -5.00
CA ASN A 191 -2.00 -1.68 -4.01
C ASN A 191 -2.63 -0.30 -4.27
N MET A 192 -1.82 0.66 -4.70
CA MET A 192 -2.33 1.89 -5.26
C MET A 192 -1.42 2.39 -6.37
N ILE A 193 -1.93 2.43 -7.62
CA ILE A 193 -1.15 2.81 -8.80
C ILE A 193 -1.87 3.85 -9.65
N ALA A 194 -1.10 4.73 -10.28
CA ALA A 194 -1.55 5.66 -11.31
C ALA A 194 -1.07 5.20 -12.69
N LEU A 195 -2.00 5.20 -13.64
CA LEU A 195 -1.81 4.75 -15.02
C LEU A 195 -2.61 5.62 -16.01
N ARG A 196 -2.34 5.47 -17.30
CA ARG A 196 -3.15 6.02 -18.40
C ARG A 196 -3.60 4.91 -19.32
N THR A 197 -4.59 5.20 -20.17
CA THR A 197 -5.06 4.28 -21.22
C THR A 197 -3.92 3.72 -22.07
N GLU A 198 -2.87 4.49 -22.35
CA GLU A 198 -1.71 4.04 -23.13
C GLU A 198 -0.91 2.91 -22.46
N ASP A 199 -0.94 2.79 -21.13
CA ASP A 199 -0.22 1.73 -20.41
C ASP A 199 -0.98 0.39 -20.48
N LEU A 200 -2.29 0.45 -20.70
CA LEU A 200 -3.16 -0.71 -20.85
C LEU A 200 -3.19 -1.26 -22.29
N LYS A 201 -2.74 -0.49 -23.29
CA LYS A 201 -2.72 -0.93 -24.70
C LYS A 201 -1.87 -2.17 -24.92
N GLU A 202 -0.79 -2.29 -24.14
CA GLU A 202 0.18 -3.37 -24.21
C GLU A 202 -0.11 -4.45 -23.16
N ALA A 203 -1.23 -4.34 -22.44
CA ALA A 203 -1.69 -5.33 -21.49
C ALA A 203 -2.62 -6.34 -22.18
N SER A 204 -2.39 -7.62 -21.88
CA SER A 204 -3.27 -8.72 -22.26
C SER A 204 -4.51 -8.71 -21.37
N LEU A 205 -5.69 -8.59 -21.98
CA LEU A 205 -6.96 -8.69 -21.26
C LEU A 205 -7.14 -10.02 -20.54
N ALA A 206 -6.55 -11.10 -21.05
CA ALA A 206 -6.61 -12.41 -20.41
C ALA A 206 -5.73 -12.44 -19.14
N GLU A 207 -4.52 -11.88 -19.20
CA GLU A 207 -3.61 -11.83 -18.06
C GLU A 207 -4.11 -10.84 -17.01
N LEU A 208 -4.62 -9.67 -17.41
CA LEU A 208 -5.30 -8.73 -16.51
C LEU A 208 -6.52 -9.36 -15.80
N ALA A 209 -7.17 -10.36 -16.40
CA ALA A 209 -8.31 -11.03 -15.78
C ALA A 209 -7.87 -12.04 -14.71
N GLU A 210 -6.67 -12.60 -14.82
CA GLU A 210 -6.17 -13.64 -13.93
C GLU A 210 -5.24 -13.12 -12.85
N ASP A 211 -4.27 -12.25 -13.18
CA ASP A 211 -3.30 -11.65 -12.25
C ASP A 211 -2.85 -10.29 -12.81
N ASP A 212 -3.65 -9.26 -12.54
CA ASP A 212 -3.34 -7.90 -12.99
C ASP A 212 -2.06 -7.34 -12.36
N GLU A 213 -1.70 -7.76 -11.14
CA GLU A 213 -0.43 -7.39 -10.53
C GLU A 213 0.74 -7.91 -11.37
N SER A 214 0.74 -9.19 -11.75
CA SER A 214 1.78 -9.74 -12.64
C SER A 214 1.80 -9.03 -13.98
N GLU A 215 0.63 -8.85 -14.58
CA GLU A 215 0.53 -8.26 -15.91
C GLU A 215 1.04 -6.82 -15.94
N LEU A 216 0.63 -5.99 -14.99
CA LEU A 216 0.98 -4.58 -14.92
C LEU A 216 2.37 -4.35 -14.34
N ALA A 217 2.76 -5.05 -13.28
CA ALA A 217 4.05 -4.84 -12.60
C ALA A 217 5.24 -5.52 -13.29
N VAL A 218 5.00 -6.55 -14.11
CA VAL A 218 6.06 -7.37 -14.72
C VAL A 218 5.96 -7.33 -16.25
N MET A 219 4.84 -7.79 -16.79
CA MET A 219 4.78 -8.20 -18.18
C MET A 219 4.68 -7.03 -19.16
N VAL A 220 3.89 -6.00 -18.84
CA VAL A 220 3.83 -4.76 -19.63
C VAL A 220 5.20 -4.09 -19.69
N HIS A 221 5.92 -4.06 -18.57
CA HIS A 221 7.27 -3.50 -18.51
C HIS A 221 8.27 -4.33 -19.33
N HIS A 222 8.13 -5.66 -19.32
CA HIS A 222 8.94 -6.54 -20.16
C HIS A 222 8.71 -6.30 -21.66
N ARG A 223 7.46 -6.11 -22.08
CA ARG A 223 7.11 -5.89 -23.50
C ARG A 223 7.49 -4.50 -24.01
N THR A 224 7.37 -3.49 -23.17
CA THR A 224 7.51 -2.08 -23.60
C THR A 224 8.85 -1.46 -23.26
N GLY A 225 9.61 -2.05 -22.33
CA GLY A 225 10.81 -1.43 -21.75
C GLY A 225 10.53 -0.20 -20.89
N LYS A 226 9.26 0.18 -20.68
CA LYS A 226 8.87 1.24 -19.74
C LYS A 226 9.16 0.77 -18.31
N ARG A 227 9.48 1.70 -17.42
CA ARG A 227 9.76 1.42 -15.99
C ARG A 227 8.54 1.67 -15.11
N ALA A 228 8.42 0.95 -14.01
CA ALA A 228 7.58 1.31 -12.87
C ALA A 228 8.38 2.13 -11.85
N CYS A 229 7.73 3.09 -11.20
CA CYS A 229 8.34 3.85 -10.11
C CYS A 229 7.36 4.12 -8.98
N ALA A 230 7.86 4.52 -7.81
CA ALA A 230 7.08 5.03 -6.69
C ALA A 230 7.49 6.46 -6.33
N VAL A 231 6.56 7.23 -5.76
CA VAL A 231 6.78 8.62 -5.33
C VAL A 231 6.69 8.71 -3.81
N GLY A 232 7.76 9.15 -3.14
CA GLY A 232 7.86 9.14 -1.67
C GLY A 232 6.79 10.00 -0.98
N GLN A 233 6.41 11.13 -1.58
CA GLN A 233 5.33 11.98 -1.06
C GLN A 233 3.94 11.33 -1.12
N ALA A 234 3.78 10.23 -1.85
CA ALA A 234 2.49 9.57 -2.03
C ALA A 234 2.15 8.57 -0.92
N LEU A 235 2.24 9.00 0.34
CA LEU A 235 2.10 8.11 1.50
C LEU A 235 0.69 7.55 1.65
N VAL A 236 0.58 6.22 1.68
CA VAL A 236 -0.67 5.47 1.89
C VAL A 236 -0.39 4.23 2.73
N ALA A 237 -1.42 3.61 3.32
CA ALA A 237 -1.28 2.36 4.07
C ALA A 237 -2.22 1.27 3.53
N HIS A 238 -1.64 0.13 3.19
CA HIS A 238 -2.33 -1.11 2.85
C HIS A 238 -2.44 -1.96 4.12
N LEU A 239 -3.63 -2.44 4.47
CA LEU A 239 -3.88 -3.13 5.74
C LEU A 239 -3.09 -4.45 5.83
N SER A 240 -3.35 -5.39 4.94
CA SER A 240 -2.80 -6.73 5.10
C SER A 240 -2.85 -7.55 3.83
N TYR A 241 -1.80 -8.34 3.61
CA TYR A 241 -1.92 -9.48 2.73
C TYR A 241 -2.81 -10.56 3.36
N ALA A 242 -3.46 -11.39 2.55
CA ALA A 242 -4.40 -12.42 3.02
C ALA A 242 -3.85 -13.36 4.12
N ARG A 243 -2.53 -13.57 4.20
CA ARG A 243 -1.92 -14.40 5.26
C ARG A 243 -1.62 -13.65 6.56
N GLN A 244 -1.68 -12.33 6.53
CA GLN A 244 -1.44 -11.45 7.67
C GLN A 244 -2.75 -11.07 8.37
N GLU A 245 -3.85 -10.97 7.61
CA GLU A 245 -5.13 -10.39 8.04
C GLU A 245 -5.63 -10.96 9.37
N ASP A 246 -5.87 -12.28 9.45
CA ASP A 246 -6.41 -12.92 10.67
C ASP A 246 -5.59 -12.56 11.91
N GLY A 247 -4.26 -12.68 11.83
CA GLY A 247 -3.37 -12.38 12.95
C GLY A 247 -3.29 -10.89 13.28
N LEU A 248 -3.40 -10.02 12.28
CA LEU A 248 -3.41 -8.57 12.48
C LEU A 248 -4.70 -8.15 13.19
N LEU A 249 -5.85 -8.69 12.77
CA LEU A 249 -7.15 -8.38 13.36
C LEU A 249 -7.34 -9.01 14.74
N GLU A 250 -6.80 -10.21 14.98
CA GLU A 250 -6.93 -10.89 16.27
C GLU A 250 -6.05 -10.26 17.36
N HIS A 251 -4.88 -9.74 17.00
CA HIS A 251 -3.85 -9.34 17.96
C HIS A 251 -3.52 -7.84 17.96
N THR A 252 -4.21 -7.02 17.17
CA THR A 252 -4.02 -5.56 17.16
C THR A 252 -5.35 -4.82 17.08
N ASN A 253 -5.34 -3.53 17.43
CA ASN A 253 -6.47 -2.62 17.24
C ASN A 253 -6.19 -1.61 16.12
N VAL A 254 -5.43 -2.01 15.10
CA VAL A 254 -4.95 -1.10 14.06
C VAL A 254 -6.09 -0.42 13.29
N LEU A 255 -7.17 -1.16 12.99
CA LEU A 255 -8.34 -0.60 12.29
C LEU A 255 -9.09 0.43 13.15
N GLU A 256 -9.27 0.15 14.44
CA GLU A 256 -9.88 1.11 15.37
C GLU A 256 -9.08 2.42 15.44
N ARG A 257 -7.75 2.32 15.39
CA ARG A 257 -6.86 3.50 15.42
C ARG A 257 -6.87 4.27 14.11
N TYR A 258 -7.01 3.60 12.96
CA TYR A 258 -7.25 4.30 11.69
C TYR A 258 -8.62 4.98 11.65
N ASP A 259 -9.65 4.36 12.23
CA ASP A 259 -10.97 4.99 12.37
C ASP A 259 -10.91 6.24 13.26
N GLN A 260 -10.25 6.15 14.43
CA GLN A 260 -10.01 7.31 15.29
C GLN A 260 -9.23 8.43 14.57
N LEU A 261 -8.20 8.08 13.80
CA LEU A 261 -7.46 9.03 12.99
C LEU A 261 -8.36 9.70 11.95
N SER A 262 -9.23 8.95 11.28
CA SER A 262 -10.21 9.48 10.33
C SER A 262 -11.14 10.50 10.99
N LEU A 263 -11.70 10.18 12.16
CA LEU A 263 -12.56 11.09 12.92
C LEU A 263 -11.83 12.38 13.31
N ALA A 264 -10.57 12.27 13.76
CA ALA A 264 -9.73 13.41 14.11
C ALA A 264 -9.48 14.34 12.90
N LEU A 265 -9.19 13.76 11.72
CA LEU A 265 -8.97 14.50 10.48
C LEU A 265 -10.25 15.20 9.98
N GLU A 266 -11.42 14.61 10.24
CA GLU A 266 -12.72 15.23 9.93
C GLU A 266 -13.13 16.32 10.94
N GLY A 267 -12.33 16.55 11.99
CA GLY A 267 -12.64 17.52 13.04
C GLY A 267 -13.83 17.11 13.91
N LYS A 268 -14.14 15.81 13.98
CA LYS A 268 -15.13 15.25 14.91
C LYS A 268 -14.44 15.00 16.26
N ASP A 269 -15.09 15.39 17.37
CA ASP A 269 -14.55 15.19 18.71
C ASP A 269 -14.19 13.72 18.94
N VAL A 270 -12.92 13.47 19.27
CA VAL A 270 -12.42 12.14 19.61
C VAL A 270 -12.53 11.99 21.13
N ASP A 271 -13.48 11.18 21.60
CA ASP A 271 -13.56 10.84 23.02
C ASP A 271 -12.33 10.01 23.42
N GLY A 272 -11.34 10.65 24.05
CA GLY A 272 -10.40 9.97 24.95
C GLY A 272 -9.06 9.46 24.39
N ALA A 273 -8.36 10.16 23.50
CA ALA A 273 -6.93 9.90 23.25
C ALA A 273 -6.09 11.20 23.26
N PRO A 274 -4.89 11.20 23.89
CA PRO A 274 -4.01 12.37 23.98
C PRO A 274 -3.29 12.64 22.64
N PRO A 275 -2.75 13.86 22.46
CA PRO A 275 -2.07 14.29 21.23
C PRO A 275 -0.86 13.44 20.85
#